data_AF-A0A1H0UZH3-F1
#
_entry.id   AF-A0A1H0UZH3-F1
#
_cell.length_a   1.000
_cell.length_b   1.000
_cell.length_c   1.000
_cell.angle_alpha   90.00
_cell.angle_beta   90.00
_cell.angle_gamma   90.00
#
_symmetry.space_group_name_H-M   'P 1'
#
loop_
_entity.id
_entity.type
_entity.pdbx_description
1 polymer ?
#
loop_
_entity_poly.entity_id
_entity_poly.type
_entity_poly.pdbx_seq_one_letter_code
_entity_poly.pdbx_strand_id
1 'polypeptide(L)'
;MIELAMWNLSVPVGVPATTIETRVLAGGYQDHYFQSKEGAIFFWAPVNGTTTESAKYPRTELRETFADGRLRNWTYPEADNFLRASLSVSQVPSTGKIVIGQIHALKSSEPLLKLEYQYKTKTADGNIVAKVRLTPTSEIQVVNIASGIRLNQPFRYVINLKPDGTLAISLNSINWSARMDPTWAVRPLYFKAGVYTQDNTGYETEAGAARFDQLSIEHRALVGSAK
;
A
#
# COMPACT_ATOMS: atom_id res chain seq x y z
N MET A 1 18.36 -6.13 -2.28
CA MET A 1 17.77 -5.97 -0.93
C MET A 1 16.73 -4.88 -1.03
N ILE A 2 15.57 -5.03 -0.40
CA ILE A 2 14.55 -3.97 -0.35
C ILE A 2 15.01 -2.93 0.68
N GLU A 3 15.05 -1.66 0.28
CA GLU A 3 15.48 -0.56 1.15
C GLU A 3 14.36 -0.18 2.14
N LEU A 4 14.65 -0.30 3.43
CA LEU A 4 13.69 -0.04 4.51
C LEU A 4 13.93 1.30 5.22
N ALA A 5 15.04 2.00 4.95
CA ALA A 5 15.35 3.28 5.58
C ALA A 5 14.36 4.41 5.26
N MET A 6 13.41 4.22 4.34
CA MET A 6 12.40 5.23 3.99
C MET A 6 10.99 4.83 4.43
N TRP A 7 10.88 3.97 5.44
CA TRP A 7 9.61 3.48 5.95
C TRP A 7 9.61 3.38 7.48
N ASN A 8 8.47 3.68 8.10
CA ASN A 8 8.10 3.05 9.37
C ASN A 8 7.08 1.94 9.11
N LEU A 9 6.81 1.10 10.12
CA LEU A 9 5.94 -0.08 9.99
C LEU A 9 4.90 -0.09 11.10
N SER A 10 3.61 -0.21 10.77
CA SER A 10 2.60 -0.58 11.76
C SER A 10 2.46 -2.10 11.81
N VAL A 11 2.44 -2.69 13.01
CA VAL A 11 2.19 -4.12 13.25
C VAL A 11 0.92 -4.30 14.10
N PRO A 12 0.16 -5.41 13.95
CA PRO A 12 -1.20 -5.54 14.48
C PRO A 12 -1.23 -6.02 15.95
N VAL A 13 -0.35 -5.46 16.78
CA VAL A 13 -0.24 -5.73 18.22
C VAL A 13 -0.07 -4.44 19.03
N GLY A 14 -0.46 -4.49 20.31
CA GLY A 14 -0.51 -3.30 21.18
C GLY A 14 -1.82 -2.53 20.99
N VAL A 15 -2.21 -1.72 21.98
CA VAL A 15 -3.45 -0.93 21.94
C VAL A 15 -3.12 0.54 22.21
N PRO A 16 -3.15 1.42 21.18
CA PRO A 16 -3.36 1.12 19.75
C PRO A 16 -2.21 0.32 19.12
N ALA A 17 -2.40 -0.14 17.88
CA ALA A 17 -1.40 -0.90 17.13
C ALA A 17 -0.02 -0.21 17.11
N THR A 18 1.02 -1.00 17.34
CA THR A 18 2.40 -0.54 17.51
C THR A 18 2.98 -0.05 16.19
N THR A 19 3.70 1.07 16.24
CA THR A 19 4.51 1.54 15.12
C THR A 19 5.99 1.29 15.42
N ILE A 20 6.64 0.51 14.56
CA ILE A 20 8.08 0.29 14.56
C ILE A 20 8.73 1.45 13.82
N GLU A 21 9.58 2.17 14.53
CA GLU A 21 10.26 3.36 14.03
C GLU A 21 11.24 3.05 12.90
N THR A 22 11.44 4.04 12.01
CA THR A 22 12.24 3.88 10.77
C THR A 22 13.64 3.33 11.03
N ARG A 23 14.34 3.83 12.06
CA ARG A 23 15.69 3.36 12.40
C ARG A 23 15.70 1.93 12.92
N VAL A 24 14.67 1.53 13.67
CA VAL A 24 14.54 0.16 14.18
C VAL A 24 14.23 -0.80 13.03
N LEU A 25 13.33 -0.40 12.13
CA LEU A 25 13.00 -1.16 10.93
C LEU A 25 14.21 -1.36 10.02
N ALA A 26 14.90 -0.25 9.69
CA ALA A 26 16.11 -0.27 8.87
C ALA A 26 17.27 -1.02 9.55
N GLY A 27 17.30 -1.05 10.89
CA GLY A 27 18.23 -1.84 11.69
C GLY A 27 17.99 -3.35 11.66
N GLY A 28 17.03 -3.84 10.88
CA GLY A 28 16.78 -5.27 10.69
C GLY A 28 15.70 -5.85 11.59
N TYR A 29 14.69 -5.07 11.97
CA TYR A 29 13.52 -5.57 12.70
C TYR A 29 12.89 -6.79 12.04
N GLN A 30 12.52 -7.78 12.84
CA GLN A 30 11.82 -8.99 12.43
C GLN A 30 10.86 -9.42 13.55
N ASP A 31 9.69 -9.89 13.19
CA ASP A 31 8.78 -10.58 14.12
C ASP A 31 7.91 -11.61 13.37
N HIS A 32 6.81 -12.04 14.01
CA HIS A 32 5.85 -12.95 13.40
C HIS A 32 5.02 -12.29 12.27
N TYR A 33 4.75 -11.00 12.37
CA TYR A 33 3.90 -10.24 11.44
C TYR A 33 4.71 -9.73 10.24
N PHE A 34 5.99 -9.48 10.42
CA PHE A 34 6.90 -8.89 9.45
C PHE A 34 8.23 -9.62 9.43
N GLN A 35 8.63 -10.09 8.26
CA GLN A 35 9.96 -10.67 8.04
C GLN A 35 10.63 -10.06 6.82
N SER A 36 11.81 -9.47 6.96
CA SER A 36 12.66 -9.02 5.86
C SER A 36 13.94 -9.86 5.79
N LYS A 37 13.91 -10.94 5.02
CA LYS A 37 15.03 -11.88 4.89
C LYS A 37 15.19 -12.35 3.46
N GLU A 38 16.39 -12.76 3.07
CA GLU A 38 16.68 -13.33 1.74
C GLU A 38 16.25 -12.40 0.58
N GLY A 39 16.34 -11.09 0.79
CA GLY A 39 16.01 -10.08 -0.23
C GLY A 39 14.52 -9.82 -0.44
N ALA A 40 13.63 -10.43 0.34
CA ALA A 40 12.18 -10.21 0.27
C ALA A 40 11.61 -9.78 1.62
N ILE A 41 10.39 -9.25 1.58
CA ILE A 41 9.60 -8.93 2.77
C ILE A 41 8.34 -9.77 2.79
N PHE A 42 8.03 -10.38 3.92
CA PHE A 42 6.77 -11.04 4.20
C PHE A 42 5.97 -10.20 5.19
N PHE A 43 4.70 -9.96 4.86
CA PHE A 43 3.72 -9.30 5.71
C PHE A 43 2.60 -10.29 6.03
N TRP A 44 2.19 -10.34 7.29
CA TRP A 44 1.07 -11.14 7.78
C TRP A 44 0.28 -10.32 8.81
N ALA A 45 -1.03 -10.22 8.62
CA ALA A 45 -1.91 -9.45 9.48
C ALA A 45 -3.22 -10.21 9.76
N PRO A 46 -3.41 -10.73 10.99
CA PRO A 46 -4.59 -11.50 11.35
C PRO A 46 -5.82 -10.61 11.50
N VAL A 47 -7.01 -11.16 11.25
CA VAL A 47 -8.28 -10.45 11.35
C VAL A 47 -8.60 -9.99 12.77
N ASN A 48 -8.10 -10.68 13.79
CA ASN A 48 -8.27 -10.28 15.19
C ASN A 48 -7.14 -9.38 15.71
N GLY A 49 -6.26 -8.91 14.84
CA GLY A 49 -5.18 -7.99 15.19
C GLY A 49 -5.67 -6.63 15.67
N THR A 50 -4.85 -5.92 16.43
CA THR A 50 -5.20 -4.56 16.88
C THR A 50 -5.06 -3.54 15.75
N THR A 51 -5.74 -2.40 15.91
CA THR A 51 -5.76 -1.34 14.90
C THR A 51 -5.10 -0.06 15.41
N THR A 52 -4.62 0.77 14.49
CA THR A 52 -4.29 2.17 14.81
C THR A 52 -5.58 2.92 15.15
N GLU A 53 -5.51 3.97 15.97
CA GLU A 53 -6.69 4.68 16.53
C GLU A 53 -7.83 4.97 15.53
N SER A 54 -7.52 5.37 14.30
CA SER A 54 -8.54 5.71 13.28
C SER A 54 -8.90 4.57 12.33
N ALA A 55 -8.26 3.41 12.45
CA ALA A 55 -8.42 2.29 11.52
C ALA A 55 -9.45 1.28 12.02
N LYS A 56 -10.26 0.80 11.08
CA LYS A 56 -11.28 -0.23 11.33
C LYS A 56 -10.74 -1.66 11.25
N TYR A 57 -9.62 -1.85 10.55
CA TYR A 57 -9.05 -3.17 10.30
C TYR A 57 -7.55 -3.24 10.67
N PRO A 58 -7.04 -4.45 11.00
CA PRO A 58 -5.64 -4.67 11.32
C PRO A 58 -4.74 -4.62 10.09
N ARG A 59 -3.46 -4.33 10.32
CA ARG A 59 -2.45 -4.25 9.25
C ARG A 59 -1.06 -4.60 9.73
N THR A 60 -0.28 -5.09 8.78
CA THR A 60 1.18 -5.10 8.81
C THR A 60 1.62 -4.35 7.57
N GLU A 61 1.86 -3.04 7.73
CA GLU A 61 1.94 -2.15 6.56
C GLU A 61 2.92 -1.00 6.79
N LEU A 62 3.76 -0.77 5.79
CA LEU A 62 4.73 0.31 5.76
C LEU A 62 4.05 1.65 5.48
N ARG A 63 4.60 2.72 6.07
CA ARG A 63 4.21 4.10 5.77
C ARG A 63 5.46 4.95 5.53
N GLU A 64 5.46 5.69 4.42
CA GLU A 64 6.64 6.34 3.86
C GLU A 64 7.23 7.42 4.78
N THR A 65 8.50 7.32 5.16
CA THR A 65 9.24 8.28 6.00
C THR A 65 10.46 8.84 5.29
N PHE A 66 11.09 9.86 5.89
CA PHE A 66 12.49 10.17 5.62
C PHE A 66 13.40 9.23 6.43
N ALA A 67 14.67 9.11 6.02
CA ALA A 67 15.67 8.29 6.71
C ALA A 67 15.92 8.67 8.17
N ASP A 68 15.64 9.92 8.54
CA ASP A 68 15.72 10.38 9.93
C ASP A 68 14.50 9.97 10.79
N GLY A 69 13.50 9.32 10.21
CA GLY A 69 12.26 8.89 10.85
C GLY A 69 11.12 9.88 10.76
N ARG A 70 11.35 11.12 10.29
CA ARG A 70 10.27 12.10 10.14
C ARG A 70 9.24 11.63 9.11
N LEU A 71 7.99 12.00 9.36
CA LEU A 71 6.91 11.67 8.45
C LEU A 71 7.10 12.40 7.11
N ARG A 72 7.30 11.64 6.03
CA ARG A 72 7.36 12.19 4.68
C ARG A 72 5.95 12.29 4.11
N ASN A 73 5.54 13.51 3.82
CA ASN A 73 4.30 13.80 3.12
C ASN A 73 4.63 14.79 2.00
N TRP A 74 4.09 14.57 0.81
CA TRP A 74 4.43 15.30 -0.40
C TRP A 74 3.17 15.77 -1.11
N THR A 75 3.26 16.84 -1.87
CA THR A 75 2.18 17.23 -2.79
C THR A 75 2.53 16.73 -4.18
N TYR A 76 1.54 16.21 -4.93
CA TYR A 76 1.85 15.61 -6.22
C TYR A 76 2.47 16.57 -7.24
N PRO A 77 2.19 17.90 -7.27
CA PRO A 77 2.81 18.79 -8.25
C PRO A 77 4.33 18.94 -8.12
N GLU A 78 4.93 18.59 -6.98
CA GLU A 78 6.36 18.81 -6.71
C GLU A 78 7.29 17.82 -7.42
N ALA A 79 6.79 16.64 -7.83
CA ALA A 79 7.60 15.56 -8.39
C ALA A 79 6.76 14.56 -9.20
N ASP A 80 7.41 13.72 -10.00
CA ASP A 80 6.80 12.52 -10.59
C ASP A 80 6.97 11.36 -9.59
N ASN A 81 5.86 10.89 -9.00
CA ASN A 81 5.87 10.10 -7.77
C ASN A 81 5.53 8.64 -8.04
N PHE A 82 6.40 7.70 -7.65
CA PHE A 82 6.24 6.27 -7.93
C PHE A 82 6.26 5.42 -6.66
N LEU A 83 5.36 4.44 -6.61
CA LEU A 83 5.44 3.26 -5.76
C LEU A 83 5.45 2.01 -6.65
N ARG A 84 6.46 1.16 -6.52
CA ARG A 84 6.65 -0.03 -7.35
C ARG A 84 6.79 -1.25 -6.47
N ALA A 85 6.10 -2.32 -6.82
CA ALA A 85 6.23 -3.59 -6.13
C ALA A 85 6.18 -4.80 -7.07
N SER A 86 6.89 -5.85 -6.68
CA SER A 86 6.73 -7.22 -7.19
C SER A 86 6.35 -8.09 -6.01
N LEU A 87 5.21 -8.76 -6.07
CA LEU A 87 4.66 -9.49 -4.94
C LEU A 87 3.83 -10.71 -5.35
N SER A 88 3.56 -11.58 -4.38
CA SER A 88 2.54 -12.62 -4.45
C SER A 88 1.71 -12.62 -3.17
N VAL A 89 0.39 -12.73 -3.31
CA VAL A 89 -0.53 -12.86 -2.16
C VAL A 89 -0.66 -14.34 -1.80
N SER A 90 -0.35 -14.71 -0.57
CA SER A 90 -0.35 -16.11 -0.12
C SER A 90 -1.56 -16.47 0.75
N GLN A 91 -2.20 -15.49 1.38
CA GLN A 91 -3.38 -15.68 2.21
C GLN A 91 -4.30 -14.47 2.15
N VAL A 92 -5.60 -14.69 2.25
CA VAL A 92 -6.64 -13.67 2.35
C VAL A 92 -7.61 -14.03 3.48
N PRO A 93 -8.26 -13.04 4.14
CA PRO A 93 -9.30 -13.29 5.13
C PRO A 93 -10.59 -13.82 4.46
N SER A 94 -11.62 -14.13 5.25
CA SER A 94 -12.93 -14.62 4.76
C SER A 94 -13.60 -13.66 3.78
N THR A 95 -13.42 -12.35 3.95
CA THR A 95 -13.91 -11.36 2.95
C THR A 95 -13.19 -11.46 1.60
N GLY A 96 -12.05 -12.15 1.54
CA GLY A 96 -11.20 -12.32 0.36
C GLY A 96 -10.35 -11.11 0.02
N LYS A 97 -10.30 -10.08 0.87
CA LYS A 97 -9.80 -8.75 0.48
C LYS A 97 -8.62 -8.30 1.34
N ILE A 98 -7.54 -7.89 0.68
CA ILE A 98 -6.42 -7.20 1.31
C ILE A 98 -6.01 -5.99 0.47
N VAL A 99 -5.63 -4.89 1.12
CA VAL A 99 -4.98 -3.75 0.46
C VAL A 99 -3.47 -4.01 0.44
N ILE A 100 -2.85 -3.82 -0.72
CA ILE A 100 -1.43 -4.13 -0.99
C ILE A 100 -0.57 -2.91 -1.33
N GLY A 101 -1.19 -1.76 -1.54
CA GLY A 101 -0.54 -0.49 -1.87
C GLY A 101 -1.54 0.67 -1.81
N GLN A 102 -1.09 1.86 -1.40
CA GLN A 102 -1.96 3.02 -1.22
C GLN A 102 -1.26 4.34 -1.55
N ILE A 103 -2.08 5.33 -1.91
CA ILE A 103 -1.76 6.76 -1.75
C ILE A 103 -2.75 7.31 -0.75
N HIS A 104 -2.26 7.71 0.42
CA HIS A 104 -3.09 8.18 1.52
C HIS A 104 -2.87 9.66 1.76
N ALA A 105 -3.90 10.35 2.25
CA ALA A 105 -3.81 11.77 2.60
C ALA A 105 -3.56 11.95 4.11
N LEU A 106 -2.72 12.91 4.46
CA LEU A 106 -2.43 13.25 5.86
C LEU A 106 -3.71 13.74 6.57
N LYS A 107 -3.93 13.27 7.81
CA LYS A 107 -5.07 13.65 8.66
C LYS A 107 -6.45 13.43 8.00
N SER A 108 -6.58 12.39 7.19
CA SER A 108 -7.84 11.98 6.55
C SER A 108 -8.09 10.50 6.81
N SER A 109 -9.34 10.06 6.93
CA SER A 109 -9.71 8.62 6.83
C SER A 109 -9.90 8.18 5.38
N GLU A 110 -9.90 9.14 4.45
CA GLU A 110 -10.26 8.97 3.06
C GLU A 110 -8.99 9.04 2.19
N PRO A 111 -8.39 7.90 1.81
CA PRO A 111 -7.25 7.88 0.90
C PRO A 111 -7.65 8.25 -0.53
N LEU A 112 -6.66 8.68 -1.32
CA LEU A 112 -6.80 8.90 -2.77
C LEU A 112 -6.92 7.57 -3.51
N LEU A 113 -6.08 6.60 -3.15
CA LEU A 113 -6.03 5.27 -3.76
C LEU A 113 -5.84 4.18 -2.70
N LYS A 114 -6.64 3.12 -2.80
CA LYS A 114 -6.28 1.78 -2.29
C LYS A 114 -6.22 0.79 -3.45
N LEU A 115 -5.11 0.08 -3.59
CA LEU A 115 -4.98 -1.05 -4.50
C LEU A 115 -5.22 -2.33 -3.70
N GLU A 116 -6.27 -3.07 -4.07
CA GLU A 116 -6.71 -4.28 -3.39
C GLU A 116 -6.46 -5.53 -4.25
N TYR A 117 -6.03 -6.61 -3.60
CA TYR A 117 -6.23 -7.96 -4.11
C TYR A 117 -7.56 -8.48 -3.56
N GLN A 118 -8.47 -8.89 -4.45
CA GLN A 118 -9.80 -9.39 -4.10
C GLN A 118 -9.99 -10.81 -4.62
N TYR A 119 -9.78 -11.80 -3.75
CA TYR A 119 -9.93 -13.21 -4.03
C TYR A 119 -11.40 -13.62 -4.15
N LYS A 120 -11.67 -14.57 -5.05
CA LYS A 120 -12.98 -15.17 -5.25
C LYS A 120 -12.86 -16.68 -5.10
N THR A 121 -13.46 -17.21 -4.05
CA THR A 121 -13.48 -18.65 -3.76
C THR A 121 -14.06 -19.47 -4.91
N LYS A 122 -15.10 -18.96 -5.58
CA LYS A 122 -15.77 -19.64 -6.70
C LYS A 122 -14.85 -19.90 -7.90
N THR A 123 -13.94 -18.98 -8.20
CA THR A 123 -13.04 -19.07 -9.37
C THR A 123 -11.61 -19.45 -9.00
N ALA A 124 -11.31 -19.52 -7.69
CA ALA A 124 -9.99 -19.80 -7.14
C ALA A 124 -8.90 -18.85 -7.66
N ASP A 125 -9.28 -17.59 -7.90
CA ASP A 125 -8.40 -16.52 -8.37
C ASP A 125 -8.81 -15.17 -7.75
N GLY A 126 -7.96 -14.17 -7.96
CA GLY A 126 -8.17 -12.82 -7.45
C GLY A 126 -8.13 -11.77 -8.55
N ASN A 127 -8.85 -10.69 -8.26
CA ASN A 127 -8.82 -9.47 -9.04
C ASN A 127 -7.90 -8.44 -8.38
N ILE A 128 -7.24 -7.61 -9.19
CA ILE A 128 -6.62 -6.38 -8.69
C ILE A 128 -7.57 -5.22 -8.93
N VAL A 129 -7.99 -4.58 -7.85
CA VAL A 129 -9.01 -3.55 -7.86
C VAL A 129 -8.43 -2.25 -7.30
N ALA A 130 -8.55 -1.17 -8.06
CA ALA A 130 -8.24 0.16 -7.59
C ALA A 130 -9.51 0.81 -7.03
N LYS A 131 -9.49 1.18 -5.75
CA LYS A 131 -10.48 2.04 -5.12
C LYS A 131 -9.94 3.46 -5.12
N VAL A 132 -10.47 4.29 -6.01
CA VAL A 132 -9.95 5.63 -6.32
C VAL A 132 -10.96 6.69 -5.94
N ARG A 133 -10.50 7.82 -5.41
CA ARG A 133 -11.34 8.96 -5.13
C ARG A 133 -10.96 10.15 -6.01
N LEU A 134 -11.88 10.58 -6.88
CA LEU A 134 -11.57 11.63 -7.87
C LEU A 134 -11.30 12.99 -7.23
N THR A 135 -12.01 13.34 -6.16
CA THR A 135 -11.75 14.54 -5.35
C THR A 135 -11.53 14.13 -3.88
N PRO A 136 -10.98 14.96 -2.98
CA PRO A 136 -10.83 14.61 -1.57
C PRO A 136 -12.15 14.25 -0.85
N THR A 137 -13.30 14.67 -1.38
CA THR A 137 -14.62 14.49 -0.76
C THR A 137 -15.58 13.59 -1.54
N SER A 138 -15.26 13.22 -2.78
CA SER A 138 -16.14 12.39 -3.61
C SER A 138 -16.26 10.98 -3.03
N GLU A 139 -17.26 10.21 -3.43
CA GLU A 139 -17.29 8.77 -3.15
C GLU A 139 -16.13 8.02 -3.85
N ILE A 140 -15.88 6.80 -3.39
CA ILE A 140 -14.89 5.89 -3.99
C ILE A 140 -15.45 5.32 -5.29
N GLN A 141 -14.67 5.42 -6.37
CA GLN A 141 -14.84 4.64 -7.58
C GLN A 141 -14.10 3.31 -7.48
N VAL A 142 -14.74 2.22 -7.87
CA VAL A 142 -14.17 0.87 -7.85
C VAL A 142 -13.85 0.46 -9.28
N VAL A 143 -12.56 0.27 -9.57
CA VAL A 143 -12.06 -0.06 -10.91
C VAL A 143 -11.37 -1.41 -10.88
N ASN A 144 -11.84 -2.36 -11.67
CA ASN A 144 -11.17 -3.65 -11.86
C ASN A 144 -10.03 -3.50 -12.87
N ILE A 145 -8.77 -3.55 -12.42
CA ILE A 145 -7.59 -3.38 -13.27
C ILE A 145 -7.22 -4.69 -13.96
N ALA A 146 -7.22 -5.80 -13.21
CA ALA A 146 -6.90 -7.12 -13.72
C ALA A 146 -7.70 -8.22 -12.99
N SER A 147 -7.81 -9.39 -13.60
CA SER A 147 -8.49 -10.56 -13.05
C SER A 147 -7.62 -11.81 -13.28
N GLY A 148 -7.94 -12.91 -12.57
CA GLY A 148 -7.30 -14.21 -12.82
C GLY A 148 -5.94 -14.41 -12.14
N ILE A 149 -5.58 -13.58 -11.16
CA ILE A 149 -4.32 -13.72 -10.42
C ILE A 149 -4.55 -14.67 -9.26
N ARG A 150 -4.00 -15.88 -9.31
CA ARG A 150 -4.14 -16.88 -8.24
C ARG A 150 -3.33 -16.51 -7.01
N LEU A 151 -3.67 -17.10 -5.86
CA LEU A 151 -2.80 -17.07 -4.69
C LEU A 151 -1.43 -17.67 -5.06
N ASN A 152 -0.37 -17.13 -4.47
CA ASN A 152 1.03 -17.46 -4.74
C ASN A 152 1.51 -17.19 -6.19
N GLN A 153 0.66 -16.64 -7.06
CA GLN A 153 1.09 -16.17 -8.37
C GLN A 153 1.76 -14.80 -8.25
N PRO A 154 3.01 -14.63 -8.70
CA PRO A 154 3.67 -13.34 -8.65
C PRO A 154 3.07 -12.38 -9.69
N PHE A 155 2.96 -11.11 -9.31
CA PHE A 155 2.61 -10.01 -10.21
C PHE A 155 3.35 -8.75 -9.80
N ARG A 156 3.41 -7.78 -10.72
CA ARG A 156 4.03 -6.48 -10.48
C ARG A 156 3.02 -5.38 -10.63
N TYR A 157 3.08 -4.40 -9.73
CA TYR A 157 2.36 -3.13 -9.89
C TYR A 157 3.30 -1.93 -9.88
N VAL A 158 2.92 -0.91 -10.63
CA VAL A 158 3.46 0.45 -10.54
C VAL A 158 2.30 1.39 -10.33
N ILE A 159 2.33 2.13 -9.22
CA ILE A 159 1.47 3.29 -8.99
C ILE A 159 2.32 4.51 -9.31
N ASN A 160 1.87 5.36 -10.24
CA ASN A 160 2.47 6.65 -10.56
C ASN A 160 1.43 7.75 -10.37
N LEU A 161 1.72 8.74 -9.52
CA LEU A 161 0.98 10.00 -9.48
C LEU A 161 1.86 11.13 -10.02
N LYS A 162 1.52 11.58 -11.22
CA LYS A 162 2.27 12.58 -11.98
C LYS A 162 2.07 14.00 -11.45
N PRO A 163 2.98 14.94 -11.78
CA PRO A 163 2.88 16.34 -11.37
C PRO A 163 1.64 17.06 -11.91
N ASP A 164 1.12 16.60 -13.05
CA ASP A 164 -0.09 17.14 -13.64
C ASP A 164 -1.39 16.61 -12.99
N GLY A 165 -1.28 15.64 -12.07
CA GLY A 165 -2.42 15.00 -11.40
C GLY A 165 -2.91 13.73 -12.10
N THR A 166 -2.22 13.24 -13.13
CA THR A 166 -2.53 11.94 -13.74
C THR A 166 -2.10 10.80 -12.80
N LEU A 167 -3.08 10.04 -12.29
CA LEU A 167 -2.84 8.78 -11.60
C LEU A 167 -2.79 7.66 -12.63
N ALA A 168 -1.70 6.91 -12.68
CA ALA A 168 -1.53 5.73 -13.53
C ALA A 168 -1.20 4.50 -12.68
N ILE A 169 -1.83 3.37 -13.02
CA ILE A 169 -1.60 2.06 -12.41
C ILE A 169 -1.27 1.09 -13.53
N SER A 170 -0.07 0.52 -13.47
CA SER A 170 0.38 -0.52 -14.41
C SER A 170 0.46 -1.86 -13.67
N LEU A 171 -0.12 -2.90 -14.26
CA LEU A 171 -0.01 -4.29 -13.83
C LEU A 171 0.53 -5.13 -14.98
N ASN A 172 1.81 -5.50 -14.93
CA ASN A 172 2.50 -6.15 -16.04
C ASN A 172 2.32 -5.34 -17.35
N SER A 173 1.56 -5.85 -18.33
CA SER A 173 1.24 -5.18 -19.60
C SER A 173 -0.06 -4.36 -19.58
N ILE A 174 -0.87 -4.47 -18.53
CA ILE A 174 -2.14 -3.76 -18.38
C ILE A 174 -1.88 -2.38 -17.78
N ASN A 175 -2.47 -1.35 -18.36
CA ASN A 175 -2.36 0.02 -17.88
C ASN A 175 -3.74 0.63 -17.69
N TRP A 176 -3.93 1.34 -16.58
CA TRP A 176 -5.08 2.17 -16.33
C TRP A 176 -4.61 3.54 -15.86
N SER A 177 -5.34 4.59 -16.24
CA SER A 177 -5.05 5.94 -15.75
C SER A 177 -6.30 6.80 -15.66
N ALA A 178 -6.31 7.75 -14.73
CA ALA A 178 -7.32 8.78 -14.62
C ALA A 178 -6.69 10.10 -14.20
N ARG A 179 -7.33 11.22 -14.60
CA ARG A 179 -6.95 12.54 -14.11
C ARG A 179 -7.62 12.79 -12.76
N MET A 180 -6.83 13.01 -11.72
CA MET A 180 -7.34 13.41 -10.41
C MET A 180 -7.75 14.88 -10.45
N ASP A 181 -8.78 15.22 -9.69
CA ASP A 181 -9.23 16.59 -9.58
C ASP A 181 -8.13 17.48 -8.94
N PRO A 182 -7.92 18.71 -9.43
CA PRO A 182 -6.90 19.62 -8.89
C PRO A 182 -7.03 19.93 -7.40
N THR A 183 -8.19 19.69 -6.76
CA THR A 183 -8.35 19.79 -5.30
C THR A 183 -7.48 18.81 -4.51
N TRP A 184 -6.93 17.78 -5.15
CA TRP A 184 -5.88 16.94 -4.57
C TRP A 184 -4.49 17.61 -4.54
N ALA A 185 -4.22 18.62 -5.37
CA ALA A 185 -2.89 19.21 -5.57
C ALA A 185 -2.26 19.75 -4.29
N VAL A 186 -3.08 20.30 -3.40
CA VAL A 186 -2.63 20.92 -2.15
C VAL A 186 -2.67 19.95 -0.96
N ARG A 187 -3.12 18.71 -1.16
CA ARG A 187 -3.23 17.73 -0.08
C ARG A 187 -1.89 17.05 0.13
N PRO A 188 -1.34 17.02 1.35
CA PRO A 188 -0.18 16.22 1.65
C PRO A 188 -0.53 14.73 1.54
N LEU A 189 0.18 14.02 0.68
CA LEU A 189 0.02 12.60 0.38
C LEU A 189 1.24 11.80 0.85
N TYR A 190 1.08 10.50 1.01
CA TYR A 190 2.17 9.57 1.29
C TYR A 190 1.85 8.17 0.79
N PHE A 191 2.88 7.41 0.46
CA PHE A 191 2.72 6.00 0.08
C PHE A 191 2.57 5.09 1.30
N LYS A 192 1.81 4.00 1.09
CA LYS A 192 1.81 2.82 1.97
C LYS A 192 1.90 1.54 1.15
N ALA A 193 2.53 0.50 1.70
CA ALA A 193 2.62 -0.83 1.08
C ALA A 193 2.77 -1.91 2.15
N GLY A 194 2.18 -3.08 1.92
CA GLY A 194 2.17 -4.20 2.87
C GLY A 194 0.86 -4.96 2.79
N VAL A 195 0.33 -5.39 3.94
CA VAL A 195 -0.98 -6.03 4.05
C VAL A 195 -1.87 -5.25 5.02
N TYR A 196 -2.95 -4.71 4.48
CA TYR A 196 -4.04 -4.15 5.29
C TYR A 196 -5.31 -5.00 5.05
N THR A 197 -5.52 -5.95 5.96
CA THR A 197 -6.56 -7.00 5.92
C THR A 197 -7.94 -6.37 5.98
N GLN A 198 -8.77 -6.47 4.93
CA GLN A 198 -10.10 -5.83 4.91
C GLN A 198 -11.15 -6.72 5.58
N ASP A 199 -10.84 -7.15 6.80
CA ASP A 199 -11.66 -7.95 7.69
C ASP A 199 -11.16 -7.73 9.12
N ASN A 200 -12.06 -7.82 10.10
CA ASN A 200 -11.75 -7.67 11.52
C ASN A 200 -12.51 -8.67 12.41
N THR A 201 -13.06 -9.73 11.83
CA THR A 201 -13.79 -10.77 12.56
C THR A 201 -13.31 -12.14 12.11
N GLY A 202 -13.00 -13.03 13.05
CA GLY A 202 -12.57 -14.40 12.74
C GLY A 202 -11.53 -14.92 13.72
N TYR A 203 -10.92 -16.04 13.38
CA TYR A 203 -9.91 -16.71 14.20
C TYR A 203 -8.52 -16.06 14.04
N GLU A 204 -7.63 -16.30 14.99
CA GLU A 204 -6.26 -15.75 14.97
C GLU A 204 -5.41 -16.22 13.78
N THR A 205 -5.73 -17.38 13.21
CA THR A 205 -5.06 -17.92 12.02
C THR A 205 -5.61 -17.36 10.71
N GLU A 206 -6.76 -16.67 10.77
CA GLU A 206 -7.36 -16.02 9.61
C GLU A 206 -6.72 -14.66 9.40
N ALA A 207 -6.15 -14.44 8.22
CA ALA A 207 -5.26 -13.30 7.99
C ALA A 207 -5.19 -12.92 6.51
N GLY A 208 -4.68 -11.71 6.27
CA GLY A 208 -4.03 -11.38 5.02
C GLY A 208 -2.55 -11.71 5.07
N ALA A 209 -1.98 -12.20 3.96
CA ALA A 209 -0.54 -12.41 3.85
C ALA A 209 -0.02 -12.18 2.43
N ALA A 210 1.13 -11.52 2.32
CA ALA A 210 1.79 -11.30 1.04
C ALA A 210 3.31 -11.25 1.19
N ARG A 211 4.00 -11.77 0.17
CA ARG A 211 5.45 -11.67 0.00
C ARG A 211 5.75 -10.64 -1.08
N PHE A 212 6.63 -9.68 -0.77
CA PHE A 212 7.15 -8.68 -1.68
C PHE A 212 8.62 -9.01 -1.99
N ASP A 213 8.92 -9.33 -3.24
CA ASP A 213 10.29 -9.56 -3.73
C ASP A 213 10.94 -8.26 -4.25
N GLN A 214 10.12 -7.23 -4.49
CA GLN A 214 10.59 -5.88 -4.81
C GLN A 214 9.63 -4.87 -4.18
N LEU A 215 10.17 -3.81 -3.60
CA LEU A 215 9.42 -2.64 -3.16
C LEU A 215 10.34 -1.41 -3.25
N SER A 216 9.86 -0.34 -3.86
CA SER A 216 10.60 0.92 -3.94
C SER A 216 9.67 2.11 -4.12
N ILE A 217 10.08 3.25 -3.58
CA ILE A 217 9.48 4.56 -3.85
C ILE A 217 10.49 5.47 -4.54
N GLU A 218 10.00 6.35 -5.41
CA GLU A 218 10.80 7.35 -6.11
C GLU A 218 10.00 8.65 -6.22
N HIS A 219 10.61 9.78 -5.91
CA HIS A 219 10.07 11.10 -6.20
C HIS A 219 11.05 11.78 -7.15
N ARG A 220 10.76 11.71 -8.44
CA ARG A 220 11.64 12.24 -9.46
C ARG A 220 11.44 13.74 -9.57
N ALA A 221 12.52 14.49 -9.35
CA ALA A 221 12.50 15.93 -9.51
C ALA A 221 12.08 16.29 -10.94
N LEU A 222 11.30 17.36 -11.05
CA LEU A 222 10.95 17.91 -12.36
C LEU A 222 12.23 18.46 -12.98
N VAL A 223 12.55 18.00 -14.19
CA VAL A 223 13.61 18.65 -14.97
C VAL A 223 13.08 20.05 -15.25
N GLY A 224 13.68 21.05 -14.61
CA GLY A 224 13.41 22.44 -14.95
C GLY A 224 13.64 22.58 -16.45
N SER A 225 12.67 23.16 -17.17
CA SER A 225 13.00 23.83 -18.42
C SER A 225 14.23 24.69 -18.12
N ALA A 226 15.37 24.32 -18.68
CA ALA A 226 16.54 25.16 -18.66
C ALA A 226 16.07 26.55 -19.10
N LYS A 227 16.33 27.55 -18.25
CA LYS A 227 16.10 28.95 -18.61
C LYS A 227 16.84 29.29 -19.90
#